data_AF-A0AAJ2E157-F1
#
_entry.id   AF-A0AAJ2E157-F1
#
_cell.length_a   1.000
_cell.length_b   1.000
_cell.length_c   1.000
_cell.angle_alpha   90.00
_cell.angle_beta   90.00
_cell.angle_gamma   90.00
#
_symmetry.space_group_name_H-M   'P 1'
#
loop_
_entity.id
_entity.type
_entity.pdbx_description
1 polymer ?
#
loop_
_entity_poly.entity_id
_entity_poly.type
_entity_poly.pdbx_seq_one_letter_code
_entity_poly.pdbx_strand_id
1 'polypeptide(L)'
;MALVESASGLIIFSEISEAFLQRTGRDIGRSMERCQGAPRGIVKMKNFSIRVELLGRTIAADYEHLHARMRAAGFGTVIVSSDGSKAHLPPAEYVHSTTEALATTKTVRNKASAAASTQLRAGLSHRVFVVQMADWASMNLQPA
;
A
#
# COMPACT_ATOMS: atom_id res chain seq x y z
N MET A 1 66.91 21.10 -8.32
CA MET A 1 66.07 21.78 -9.33
C MET A 1 64.62 21.55 -8.94
N ALA A 2 63.93 22.63 -8.51
CA ALA A 2 62.49 22.84 -8.24
C ALA A 2 61.70 21.73 -7.49
N LEU A 3 61.17 21.84 -6.27
CA LEU A 3 60.57 22.94 -5.47
C LEU A 3 59.34 23.61 -6.10
N VAL A 4 58.29 23.76 -5.26
CA VAL A 4 57.13 24.68 -5.34
C VAL A 4 55.94 24.16 -6.16
N GLU A 5 54.67 24.29 -5.78
CA GLU A 5 53.95 24.62 -4.54
C GLU A 5 52.46 24.56 -4.90
N SER A 6 51.61 24.27 -3.92
CA SER A 6 50.18 24.49 -3.99
C SER A 6 49.88 25.99 -4.08
N ALA A 7 49.13 26.44 -5.10
CA ALA A 7 48.46 27.73 -5.07
C ALA A 7 47.27 27.79 -6.06
N SER A 8 46.10 28.10 -5.49
CA SER A 8 45.20 29.17 -5.93
C SER A 8 44.53 29.06 -7.30
N GLY A 9 43.22 28.88 -7.29
CA GLY A 9 42.36 28.99 -8.48
C GLY A 9 40.89 29.26 -8.13
N LEU A 10 40.67 30.33 -7.36
CA LEU A 10 39.36 30.96 -7.13
C LEU A 10 38.84 31.51 -8.47
N ILE A 11 37.69 31.02 -8.97
CA ILE A 11 36.91 31.71 -10.02
C ILE A 11 35.42 31.77 -9.60
N ILE A 12 35.11 32.91 -8.98
CA ILE A 12 34.00 33.84 -9.21
C ILE A 12 32.56 33.26 -9.29
N PHE A 13 31.83 33.51 -8.19
CA PHE A 13 30.39 33.78 -8.17
C PHE A 13 30.06 34.93 -9.13
N SER A 14 29.24 34.70 -10.16
CA SER A 14 28.53 35.77 -10.84
C SER A 14 27.08 35.79 -10.37
N GLU A 15 26.77 36.87 -9.65
CA GLU A 15 25.45 37.37 -9.30
C GLU A 15 24.38 37.08 -10.36
N ILE A 16 23.32 36.39 -9.95
CA ILE A 16 22.00 36.66 -10.53
C ILE A 16 21.30 37.55 -9.52
N SER A 17 21.25 38.82 -9.88
CA SER A 17 20.74 39.94 -9.11
C SER A 17 19.25 39.76 -8.79
N GLU A 18 18.89 40.07 -7.55
CA GLU A 18 17.53 40.37 -7.12
C GLU A 18 16.96 41.56 -7.91
N ALA A 19 16.19 41.32 -8.97
CA ALA A 19 15.42 42.39 -9.62
C ALA A 19 14.18 41.92 -10.41
N PHE A 20 13.56 40.79 -10.03
CA PHE A 20 12.22 40.45 -10.51
C PHE A 20 11.26 40.17 -9.35
N LEU A 21 11.35 41.05 -8.35
CA LEU A 21 10.46 41.11 -7.18
C LEU A 21 9.70 42.44 -7.18
N GLN A 22 9.03 42.79 -8.30
CA GLN A 22 8.14 43.95 -8.34
C GLN A 22 7.22 43.99 -9.57
N ARG A 23 6.32 43.01 -9.71
CA ARG A 23 5.10 43.21 -10.51
C ARG A 23 3.98 42.29 -10.05
N THR A 24 3.23 42.75 -9.05
CA THR A 24 1.77 42.54 -8.85
C THR A 24 1.41 43.02 -7.44
N GLY A 25 1.37 44.35 -7.28
CA GLY A 25 0.63 44.95 -6.17
C GLY A 25 -0.83 45.17 -6.60
N ARG A 26 -1.74 44.96 -5.65
CA ARG A 26 -3.17 45.31 -5.67
C ARG A 26 -4.09 44.43 -6.54
N ASP A 27 -4.67 43.41 -5.90
CA ASP A 27 -6.13 43.45 -5.73
C ASP A 27 -6.51 43.03 -4.31
N ILE A 28 -7.33 43.85 -3.69
CA ILE A 28 -7.66 43.89 -2.27
C ILE A 28 -9.09 43.40 -2.13
N GLY A 29 -9.26 42.32 -1.36
CA GLY A 29 -10.51 42.03 -0.66
C GLY A 29 -11.65 41.45 -1.50
N ARG A 30 -12.40 40.55 -0.86
CA ARG A 30 -13.71 40.02 -1.28
C ARG A 30 -13.67 38.87 -2.31
N SER A 31 -13.14 37.73 -1.88
CA SER A 31 -13.85 36.45 -2.07
C SER A 31 -13.35 35.41 -1.07
N MET A 32 -13.66 35.63 0.21
CA MET A 32 -13.40 34.67 1.30
C MET A 32 -14.64 33.82 1.62
N GLU A 33 -15.61 33.76 0.71
CA GLU A 33 -16.80 32.91 0.82
C GLU A 33 -17.06 32.17 -0.51
N ARG A 34 -17.20 30.84 -0.40
CA ARG A 34 -17.25 29.80 -1.46
C ARG A 34 -15.83 29.38 -1.89
N CYS A 35 -15.24 28.33 -1.32
CA CYS A 35 -15.75 26.95 -1.38
C CYS A 35 -15.76 26.27 0.00
N GLN A 36 -16.83 26.49 0.77
CA GLN A 36 -17.28 25.50 1.73
C GLN A 36 -17.84 24.31 0.93
N GLY A 37 -17.28 23.11 1.13
CA GLY A 37 -17.84 21.86 0.59
C GLY A 37 -17.02 21.17 -0.50
N ALA A 38 -15.70 20.99 -0.32
CA ALA A 38 -15.10 19.81 -0.92
C ALA A 38 -15.79 18.59 -0.27
N PRO A 39 -16.41 17.67 -1.03
CA PRO A 39 -16.93 16.46 -0.43
C PRO A 39 -15.77 15.80 0.29
N ARG A 40 -15.87 15.65 1.63
CA ARG A 40 -14.99 14.72 2.36
C ARG A 40 -15.12 13.41 1.60
N GLY A 41 -14.08 13.06 0.85
CA GLY A 41 -14.09 11.84 0.05
C GLY A 41 -14.53 10.73 0.98
N ILE A 42 -15.70 10.15 0.73
CA ILE A 42 -16.21 9.07 1.56
C ILE A 42 -15.16 7.99 1.46
N VAL A 43 -14.42 7.80 2.54
CA VAL A 43 -13.38 6.79 2.62
C VAL A 43 -14.09 5.45 2.67
N LYS A 44 -14.35 4.88 1.49
CA LYS A 44 -15.02 3.59 1.38
C LYS A 44 -14.02 2.50 1.74
N MET A 45 -14.27 1.80 2.83
CA MET A 45 -13.57 0.57 3.17
C MET A 45 -13.80 -0.45 2.04
N LYS A 46 -12.72 -1.04 1.53
CA LYS A 46 -12.76 -2.17 0.60
C LYS A 46 -12.18 -3.39 1.29
N ASN A 47 -12.87 -4.52 1.13
CA ASN A 47 -12.40 -5.78 1.66
C ASN A 47 -12.12 -6.75 0.51
N PHE A 48 -11.04 -7.51 0.63
CA PHE A 48 -10.62 -8.50 -0.34
C PHE A 48 -10.44 -9.85 0.35
N SER A 49 -10.92 -10.92 -0.28
CA SER A 49 -10.58 -12.29 0.10
C SER A 49 -9.50 -12.82 -0.84
N ILE A 50 -8.50 -13.46 -0.26
CA ILE A 50 -7.29 -13.93 -0.94
C ILE A 50 -7.08 -15.39 -0.57
N ARG A 51 -6.86 -16.24 -1.58
CA ARG A 51 -6.39 -17.61 -1.40
C ARG A 51 -5.04 -17.76 -2.08
N VAL A 52 -4.07 -18.30 -1.36
CA VAL A 52 -2.74 -18.62 -1.89
C VAL A 52 -2.56 -20.13 -1.87
N GLU A 53 -2.25 -20.71 -3.02
CA GLU A 53 -1.96 -22.13 -3.15
C GLU A 53 -0.46 -22.30 -3.38
N LEU A 54 0.21 -23.14 -2.58
CA LEU A 54 1.59 -23.56 -2.84
C LEU A 54 1.60 -24.83 -3.68
N LEU A 55 2.38 -24.83 -4.75
CA LEU A 55 2.52 -25.93 -5.69
C LEU A 55 3.89 -26.61 -5.54
N GLY A 56 3.92 -27.92 -5.76
CA GLY A 56 5.10 -28.77 -5.57
C GLY A 56 4.93 -29.68 -4.35
N ARG A 57 6.04 -30.22 -3.83
CA ARG A 57 6.04 -31.02 -2.59
C ARG A 57 6.06 -30.09 -1.40
N THR A 58 4.91 -29.81 -0.81
CA THR A 58 4.76 -28.92 0.34
C THR A 58 4.79 -29.68 1.67
N ILE A 59 5.24 -29.01 2.72
CA ILE A 59 5.18 -29.46 4.11
C ILE A 59 4.50 -28.39 4.98
N ALA A 60 4.08 -28.76 6.19
CA ALA A 60 3.39 -27.83 7.10
C ALA A 60 4.18 -26.53 7.33
N ALA A 61 5.50 -26.62 7.52
CA ALA A 61 6.38 -25.47 7.72
C ALA A 61 6.37 -24.48 6.54
N ASP A 62 6.10 -24.92 5.30
CA ASP A 62 6.01 -24.01 4.15
C ASP A 62 4.81 -23.08 4.28
N TYR A 63 3.69 -23.61 4.79
CA TYR A 63 2.48 -22.83 5.04
C TYR A 63 2.63 -21.92 6.25
N GLU A 64 3.33 -22.34 7.31
CA GLU A 64 3.66 -21.46 8.44
C GLU A 64 4.51 -20.26 8.00
N HIS A 65 5.55 -20.51 7.20
CA HIS A 65 6.35 -19.43 6.63
C HIS A 65 5.54 -18.55 5.68
N LEU A 66 4.66 -19.13 4.85
CA LEU A 66 3.74 -18.36 4.02
C LEU A 66 2.84 -17.44 4.87
N HIS A 67 2.26 -17.98 5.95
CA HIS A 67 1.42 -17.22 6.87
C HIS A 67 2.18 -16.05 7.49
N ALA A 68 3.42 -16.26 7.93
CA ALA A 68 4.26 -15.18 8.48
C ALA A 68 4.49 -14.05 7.46
N ARG A 69 4.81 -14.39 6.20
CA ARG A 69 5.03 -13.42 5.13
C ARG A 69 3.77 -12.65 4.75
N MET A 70 2.65 -13.35 4.62
CA MET A 70 1.36 -12.72 4.32
C MET A 70 0.94 -11.78 5.46
N ARG A 71 1.12 -12.19 6.72
CA ARG A 71 0.87 -11.34 7.88
C ARG A 71 1.75 -10.09 7.88
N ALA A 72 3.05 -10.24 7.60
CA ALA A 72 3.98 -9.11 7.50
C ALA A 72 3.60 -8.11 6.39
N ALA A 73 2.96 -8.58 5.31
CA ALA A 73 2.44 -7.73 4.24
C ALA A 73 1.06 -7.09 4.56
N GLY A 74 0.51 -7.33 5.76
CA GLY A 74 -0.76 -6.75 6.21
C GLY A 74 -2.00 -7.55 5.80
N PHE A 75 -1.84 -8.84 5.50
CA PHE A 75 -2.95 -9.76 5.27
C PHE A 75 -3.35 -10.44 6.59
N GLY A 76 -4.64 -10.43 6.92
CA GLY A 76 -5.18 -11.07 8.12
C GLY A 76 -5.76 -12.44 7.83
N THR A 77 -5.99 -13.24 8.86
CA THR A 77 -6.69 -14.54 8.80
C THR A 77 -8.03 -14.52 9.54
N VAL A 78 -8.50 -13.33 9.93
CA VAL A 78 -9.73 -13.14 10.69
C VAL A 78 -10.60 -12.12 9.98
N ILE A 79 -11.81 -12.52 9.64
CA ILE A 79 -12.85 -11.60 9.18
C ILE A 79 -13.60 -11.10 10.40
N VAL A 80 -13.80 -9.78 10.48
CA VAL A 80 -14.65 -9.14 11.48
C VAL A 80 -15.96 -8.75 10.79
N SER A 81 -17.05 -9.33 11.25
CA SER A 81 -18.40 -9.03 10.75
C SER A 81 -18.92 -7.70 11.30
N SER A 82 -19.98 -7.18 10.70
CA SER A 82 -20.61 -5.92 11.12
C SER A 82 -21.17 -5.94 12.54
N ASP A 83 -21.54 -7.12 13.04
CA ASP A 83 -21.98 -7.36 14.43
C ASP A 83 -20.82 -7.53 15.43
N GLY A 84 -19.57 -7.42 14.96
CA GLY A 84 -18.37 -7.59 15.78
C GLY A 84 -17.93 -9.05 15.98
N SER A 85 -18.65 -10.03 15.44
CA SER A 85 -18.21 -11.42 15.45
C SER A 85 -16.94 -11.61 14.63
N LYS A 86 -16.12 -12.59 15.04
CA LYS A 86 -14.83 -12.91 14.42
C LYS A 86 -14.87 -14.32 13.86
N ALA A 87 -14.58 -14.45 12.57
CA ALA A 87 -14.45 -15.73 11.89
C ALA A 87 -13.00 -15.96 11.47
N HIS A 88 -12.44 -17.10 11.85
CA HIS A 88 -11.11 -17.52 11.41
C HIS A 88 -11.19 -18.15 10.03
N LEU A 89 -10.36 -17.67 9.11
CA LEU A 89 -10.24 -18.24 7.78
C LEU A 89 -9.44 -19.56 7.83
N PRO A 90 -9.74 -20.50 6.93
CA PRO A 90 -8.94 -21.70 6.74
C PRO A 90 -7.47 -21.40 6.43
N PRO A 91 -6.56 -22.38 6.60
CA PRO A 91 -5.18 -22.25 6.16
C PRO A 91 -5.07 -21.81 4.69
N ALA A 92 -4.06 -21.00 4.42
CA ALA A 92 -3.79 -20.37 3.13
C ALA A 92 -4.88 -19.42 2.58
N GLU A 93 -5.85 -19.03 3.42
CA GLU A 93 -6.83 -17.97 3.12
C GLU A 93 -6.61 -16.73 3.99
N TYR A 94 -6.85 -15.57 3.38
CA TYR A 94 -6.55 -14.28 3.97
C TYR A 94 -7.59 -13.23 3.61
N VAL A 95 -7.67 -12.20 4.45
CA VAL A 95 -8.44 -10.99 4.21
C VAL A 95 -7.52 -9.77 4.17
N HIS A 96 -7.83 -8.83 3.28
CA HIS A 96 -7.23 -7.51 3.27
C HIS A 96 -8.31 -6.43 3.31
N SER A 97 -8.34 -5.65 4.38
CA SER A 97 -9.22 -4.50 4.53
C SER A 97 -8.40 -3.23 4.34
N THR A 98 -8.83 -2.35 3.44
CA THR A 98 -8.12 -1.11 3.16
C THR A 98 -9.08 0.02 2.80
N THR A 99 -8.70 1.23 3.19
CA THR A 99 -9.37 2.48 2.84
C THR A 99 -8.77 3.14 1.60
N GLU A 100 -7.76 2.52 0.98
CA GLU A 100 -7.08 3.05 -0.20
C GLU A 100 -8.02 3.09 -1.42
N ALA A 101 -8.27 4.30 -1.92
CA ALA A 101 -9.14 4.52 -3.07
C ALA A 101 -8.65 3.78 -4.33
N LEU A 102 -7.34 3.61 -4.50
CA LEU A 102 -6.72 2.94 -5.65
C LEU A 102 -6.58 1.41 -5.48
N ALA A 103 -6.98 0.85 -4.33
CA ALA A 103 -6.97 -0.59 -4.15
C ALA A 103 -7.97 -1.26 -5.11
N THR A 104 -7.46 -2.20 -5.91
CA THR A 104 -8.22 -3.04 -6.84
C THR A 104 -7.81 -4.49 -6.65
N THR A 105 -8.61 -5.42 -7.15
CA THR A 105 -8.27 -6.85 -7.15
C THR A 105 -6.89 -7.12 -7.74
N LYS A 106 -6.48 -6.37 -8.78
CA LYS A 106 -5.17 -6.52 -9.43
C LYS A 106 -4.02 -6.03 -8.54
N THR A 107 -4.15 -4.88 -7.89
CA THR A 107 -3.09 -4.36 -7.01
C THR A 107 -2.91 -5.24 -5.78
N VAL A 108 -4.01 -5.71 -5.19
CA VAL A 108 -4.00 -6.65 -4.06
C VAL A 108 -3.41 -8.00 -4.47
N ARG A 109 -3.78 -8.54 -5.64
CA ARG A 109 -3.18 -9.78 -6.17
C ARG A 109 -1.67 -9.65 -6.35
N ASN A 110 -1.20 -8.54 -6.90
CA ASN A 110 0.24 -8.31 -7.09
C ASN A 110 0.97 -8.24 -5.74
N LYS A 111 0.41 -7.53 -4.76
CA LYS A 111 0.95 -7.45 -3.39
C LYS A 111 1.01 -8.82 -2.71
N ALA A 112 -0.07 -9.59 -2.78
CA ALA A 112 -0.13 -10.95 -2.24
C ALA A 112 0.85 -11.89 -2.94
N SER A 113 0.96 -11.81 -4.27
CA SER A 113 1.92 -12.60 -5.04
C SER A 113 3.37 -12.27 -4.67
N ALA A 114 3.69 -10.99 -4.48
CA ALA A 114 5.01 -10.56 -4.04
C ALA A 114 5.34 -11.18 -2.66
N ALA A 115 4.45 -11.02 -1.68
CA ALA A 115 4.62 -11.57 -0.34
C ALA A 115 4.74 -13.11 -0.32
N ALA A 116 3.94 -13.81 -1.13
CA ALA A 116 3.97 -15.26 -1.23
C ALA A 116 5.31 -15.77 -1.81
N SER A 117 5.85 -15.06 -2.80
CA SER A 117 7.08 -15.41 -3.51
C SER A 117 8.37 -15.13 -2.73
N THR A 118 8.33 -14.22 -1.76
CA THR A 118 9.50 -13.86 -0.95
C THR A 118 10.02 -15.09 -0.20
N GLN A 119 11.31 -15.40 -0.37
CA GLN A 119 11.97 -16.52 0.34
C GLN A 119 11.22 -17.85 0.23
N LEU A 120 10.58 -18.09 -0.91
CA LEU A 120 9.91 -19.36 -1.16
C LEU A 120 10.96 -20.47 -1.29
N ARG A 121 10.73 -21.61 -0.62
CA ARG A 121 11.64 -22.75 -0.66
C ARG A 121 11.81 -23.25 -2.11
N ALA A 122 13.04 -23.61 -2.47
CA ALA A 122 13.37 -24.08 -3.81
C ALA A 122 12.46 -25.26 -4.25
N GLY A 123 12.04 -25.23 -5.52
CA GLY A 123 11.14 -26.21 -6.11
C GLY A 123 9.65 -25.99 -5.83
N LEU A 124 9.29 -24.95 -5.06
CA LEU A 124 7.91 -24.51 -4.90
C LEU A 124 7.58 -23.38 -5.87
N SER A 125 6.29 -23.30 -6.22
CA SER A 125 5.68 -22.15 -6.89
C SER A 125 4.33 -21.85 -6.25
N HIS A 126 3.66 -20.77 -6.65
CA HIS A 126 2.38 -20.39 -6.03
C HIS A 126 1.36 -19.88 -7.04
N ARG A 127 0.09 -19.99 -6.67
CA ARG A 127 -1.04 -19.34 -7.34
C ARG A 127 -1.79 -18.46 -6.36
N VAL A 128 -2.30 -17.33 -6.85
CA VAL A 128 -3.05 -16.37 -6.05
C VAL A 128 -4.40 -16.11 -6.69
N PHE A 129 -5.46 -16.36 -5.92
CA PHE A 129 -6.83 -15.98 -6.25
C PHE A 129 -7.25 -14.83 -5.34
N VAL A 130 -7.79 -13.75 -5.92
CA VAL A 130 -8.26 -12.59 -5.18
C VAL A 130 -9.64 -12.21 -5.67
N VAL A 131 -10.54 -11.92 -4.73
CA VAL A 131 -11.86 -11.35 -5.00
C VAL A 131 -12.07 -10.14 -4.12
N GLN A 132 -12.68 -9.09 -4.67
CA GLN A 132 -13.21 -8.00 -3.88
C GLN A 132 -14.56 -8.43 -3.29
N MET A 133 -14.70 -8.31 -1.97
CA MET A 133 -15.93 -8.66 -1.28
C MET A 133 -16.96 -7.54 -1.42
N ALA A 134 -18.22 -7.91 -1.62
CA ALA A 134 -19.34 -6.99 -1.47
C ALA A 134 -19.51 -6.59 0.01
N ASP A 135 -20.08 -5.41 0.25
CA ASP A 135 -20.21 -4.86 1.61
C ASP A 135 -21.02 -5.79 2.54
N TRP A 136 -22.00 -6.51 1.99
CA TRP A 136 -22.86 -7.46 2.73
C TRP A 136 -22.24 -8.84 2.94
N ALA A 137 -21.12 -9.18 2.29
CA ALA A 137 -20.61 -10.55 2.26
C ALA A 137 -20.21 -11.11 3.65
N SER A 138 -19.89 -10.22 4.60
CA SER A 138 -19.58 -10.61 5.98
C SER A 138 -20.79 -11.20 6.72
N MET A 139 -22.02 -10.87 6.30
CA MET A 139 -23.24 -11.42 6.89
C MET A 139 -23.36 -12.93 6.67
N ASN A 140 -22.70 -13.49 5.66
CA ASN A 140 -22.66 -14.95 5.41
C ASN A 140 -21.93 -15.74 6.52
N LEU A 141 -21.26 -15.06 7.44
CA LEU A 141 -20.52 -15.67 8.54
C LEU A 141 -21.31 -15.67 9.86
N GLN A 142 -22.54 -15.14 9.85
CA GLN A 142 -23.40 -15.17 11.02
C GLN A 142 -23.87 -16.60 11.29
N PRO A 143 -23.95 -17.03 12.56
CA PRO A 143 -24.57 -18.29 12.91
C PRO A 143 -26.01 -18.35 12.38
N ALA A 144 -26.38 -19.49 11.79
CA ALA A 144 -27.74 -19.74 11.31
C ALA A 144 -28.72 -20.04 12.45
#